data_AF-G0MIY0-F1
#
_entry.id   AF-G0MIY0-F1
#
_cell.length_a   1.000
_cell.length_b   1.000
_cell.length_c   1.000
_cell.angle_alpha   90.00
_cell.angle_beta   90.00
_cell.angle_gamma   90.00
#
_symmetry.space_group_name_H-M   'P 1'
#
loop_
_entity.id
_entity.type
_entity.pdbx_description
1 polymer ?
#
loop_
_entity_poly.entity_id
_entity_poly.type
_entity_poly.pdbx_seq_one_letter_code
_entity_poly.pdbx_strand_id
1 'polypeptide(L)'
;MVKTFKLLELPILVSRMILSTIGIEEMDLTDLIAQALKSRKFRDCLLEVKKFQVDSMEFWLNQGGLRSGIVIDLGPGIFPRIFINISPLNRPIYNFKVVAQKLFIKENTYHYPLKIIHLNCEPSTELRIFEQVTKRLKPFLEIKNFYLKVSEQYDSLNFPLIKHVDKFTKIECQSDEGSFEIKSKDLDNFFENSRSDVLNISFKVIDTPRYTPKSSSAGNHQTVNITGGDWINMDTILDFDVKELKINITENCVVKINKLMKDWTSGKNERMEKWEFECMCETIIEDEPGLFEGLETQNSFFNKKHLEKLYSQFEYSTDIRRKTDGRLATILVSSTNLKMIVWTEESFSHGVQKGLSDHSGIARFCDQFQVSQTGAEGKNEILERGPYVRVPKRVPR
;
A
#
# COMPACT_ATOMS: atom_id res chain seq x y z
N MET A 1 -16.30 -12.23 32.20
CA MET A 1 -17.29 -11.11 32.20
C MET A 1 -16.51 -9.82 32.20
N VAL A 2 -16.63 -8.99 31.16
CA VAL A 2 -16.03 -7.63 31.19
C VAL A 2 -16.88 -6.81 32.14
N LYS A 3 -16.31 -6.30 33.24
CA LYS A 3 -17.03 -5.43 34.16
C LYS A 3 -17.57 -4.24 33.37
N THR A 4 -18.87 -3.99 33.44
CA THR A 4 -19.46 -2.76 32.89
C THR A 4 -18.75 -1.59 33.56
N PHE A 5 -18.23 -0.64 32.77
CA PHE A 5 -17.65 0.57 33.34
C PHE A 5 -18.73 1.23 34.20
N LYS A 6 -18.46 1.46 35.49
CA LYS A 6 -19.39 2.21 36.37
C LYS A 6 -19.79 3.56 35.75
N LEU A 7 -18.91 4.12 34.92
CA LEU A 7 -19.15 5.30 34.11
C LEU A 7 -20.41 5.20 33.21
N LEU A 8 -20.80 4.01 32.76
CA LEU A 8 -21.99 3.80 31.92
C LEU A 8 -23.30 3.90 32.71
N GLU A 9 -23.25 3.75 34.03
CA GLU A 9 -24.41 3.90 34.92
C GLU A 9 -24.73 5.39 35.16
N LEU A 10 -23.76 6.28 34.98
CA LEU A 10 -23.90 7.73 35.20
C LEU A 10 -24.65 8.40 34.04
N PRO A 11 -25.35 9.54 34.26
CA PRO A 11 -25.93 10.32 33.16
C PRO A 11 -24.88 10.73 32.11
N ILE A 12 -25.27 10.82 30.83
CA ILE A 12 -24.33 11.01 29.72
C ILE A 12 -23.43 12.24 29.88
N LEU A 13 -23.98 13.35 30.42
CA LEU A 13 -23.24 14.57 30.69
C LEU A 13 -22.15 14.35 31.76
N VAL A 14 -22.47 13.59 32.81
CA VAL A 14 -21.53 13.25 33.87
C VAL A 14 -20.44 12.32 33.33
N SER A 15 -20.80 11.31 32.54
CA SER A 15 -19.83 10.42 31.88
C SER A 15 -18.87 11.18 30.97
N ARG A 16 -19.37 12.16 30.21
CA ARG A 16 -18.56 13.04 29.34
C ARG A 16 -17.56 13.87 30.14
N MET A 17 -18.04 14.57 31.18
CA MET A 17 -17.18 15.36 32.05
C MET A 17 -16.09 14.52 32.71
N ILE A 18 -16.41 13.29 33.14
CA ILE A 18 -15.42 12.41 33.75
C ILE A 18 -14.37 11.96 32.72
N LEU A 19 -14.79 11.56 31.51
CA LEU A 19 -13.86 11.12 30.46
C LEU A 19 -12.96 12.25 29.96
N SER A 20 -13.46 13.50 29.92
CA SER A 20 -12.64 14.66 29.59
C SER A 20 -11.65 15.03 30.71
N THR A 21 -11.95 14.68 31.97
CA THR A 21 -11.14 15.05 33.13
C THR A 21 -10.08 14.00 33.49
N ILE A 22 -10.44 12.71 33.47
CA ILE A 22 -9.52 11.60 33.84
C ILE A 22 -8.47 11.37 32.75
N GLY A 23 -8.73 11.82 31.52
CA GLY A 23 -7.88 11.52 30.38
C GLY A 23 -8.09 10.07 29.94
N ILE A 24 -8.69 9.89 28.77
CA ILE A 24 -8.88 8.56 28.19
C ILE A 24 -7.55 7.83 27.95
N GLU A 25 -6.44 8.56 27.84
CA GLU A 25 -5.09 8.04 27.60
C GLU A 25 -4.60 7.12 28.73
N GLU A 26 -5.15 7.25 29.94
CA GLU A 26 -4.84 6.38 31.09
C GLU A 26 -5.63 5.05 31.05
N MET A 27 -6.61 4.92 30.15
CA MET A 27 -7.44 3.71 30.04
C MET A 27 -6.87 2.71 29.03
N ASP A 28 -7.08 1.43 29.30
CA ASP A 28 -6.70 0.36 28.38
C ASP A 28 -7.49 0.47 27.06
N LEU A 29 -6.80 0.75 25.95
CA LEU A 29 -7.43 0.96 24.65
C LEU A 29 -8.27 -0.23 24.18
N THR A 30 -7.92 -1.46 24.55
CA THR A 30 -8.75 -2.63 24.21
C THR A 30 -10.07 -2.60 24.94
N ASP A 31 -10.07 -2.20 26.22
CA ASP A 31 -11.31 -2.04 26.98
C ASP A 31 -12.16 -0.91 26.40
N LEU A 32 -11.53 0.21 26.02
CA LEU A 32 -12.22 1.32 25.34
C LEU A 32 -12.88 0.88 24.04
N ILE A 33 -12.13 0.19 23.17
CA ILE A 33 -12.65 -0.36 21.90
C ILE A 33 -13.80 -1.34 22.19
N ALA A 34 -13.60 -2.28 23.12
CA ALA A 34 -14.63 -3.25 23.48
C ALA A 34 -15.91 -2.58 23.99
N GLN A 35 -15.80 -1.51 24.79
CA GLN A 35 -16.96 -0.76 25.29
C GLN A 35 -17.60 0.10 24.21
N ALA A 36 -16.82 0.75 23.34
CA ALA A 36 -17.34 1.53 22.22
C ALA A 36 -18.11 0.65 21.23
N LEU A 37 -17.66 -0.61 21.04
CA LEU A 37 -18.37 -1.60 20.25
C LEU A 37 -19.64 -2.11 20.94
N LYS A 38 -19.72 -2.13 22.28
CA LYS A 38 -20.92 -2.60 23.02
C LYS A 38 -21.97 -1.52 23.24
N SER A 39 -21.55 -0.29 23.55
CA SER A 39 -22.42 0.75 24.14
C SER A 39 -22.47 1.99 23.27
N ARG A 40 -23.67 2.28 22.73
CA ARG A 40 -23.95 3.53 22.02
C ARG A 40 -23.68 4.75 22.90
N LYS A 41 -24.16 4.72 24.14
CA LYS A 41 -23.94 5.80 25.12
C LYS A 41 -22.47 6.09 25.34
N PHE A 42 -21.64 5.04 25.48
CA PHE A 42 -20.20 5.21 25.66
C PHE A 42 -19.56 5.86 24.45
N ARG A 43 -19.86 5.34 23.25
CA ARG A 43 -19.38 5.90 21.99
C ARG A 43 -19.74 7.38 21.86
N ASP A 44 -20.97 7.74 22.22
CA ASP A 44 -21.43 9.13 22.16
C ASP A 44 -20.74 10.03 23.21
N CYS A 45 -20.14 9.46 24.26
CA CYS A 45 -19.24 10.17 25.17
C CYS A 45 -17.82 10.33 24.59
N LEU A 46 -17.36 9.37 23.79
CA LEU A 46 -16.05 9.42 23.14
C LEU A 46 -15.98 10.41 21.94
N LEU A 47 -17.09 11.03 21.55
CA LEU A 47 -17.09 12.03 20.48
C LEU A 47 -16.41 13.35 20.88
N GLU A 48 -16.37 13.64 22.18
CA GLU A 48 -15.88 14.92 22.71
C GLU A 48 -14.48 14.82 23.33
N VAL A 49 -13.89 13.63 23.32
CA VAL A 49 -12.55 13.40 23.86
C VAL A 49 -11.50 13.49 22.75
N LYS A 50 -10.27 13.80 23.13
CA LYS A 50 -9.11 13.78 22.22
C LYS A 50 -8.99 12.41 21.55
N LYS A 51 -8.75 12.37 20.24
CA LYS A 51 -8.62 11.09 19.53
C LYS A 51 -7.34 10.35 19.89
N PHE A 52 -7.42 9.02 19.94
CA PHE A 52 -6.24 8.17 20.04
C PHE A 52 -5.53 8.10 18.71
N GLN A 53 -4.23 8.36 18.71
CA GLN A 53 -3.39 8.15 17.54
C GLN A 53 -3.18 6.64 17.34
N VAL A 54 -3.45 6.19 16.13
CA VAL A 54 -3.28 4.81 15.68
C VAL A 54 -2.44 4.86 14.41
N ASP A 55 -1.36 4.07 14.38
CA ASP A 55 -0.46 4.05 13.24
C ASP A 55 -1.12 3.36 12.03
N SER A 56 -1.76 2.21 12.27
CA SER A 56 -2.50 1.52 11.22
C SER A 56 -3.75 0.78 11.70
N MET A 57 -4.69 0.63 10.76
CA MET A 57 -5.81 -0.30 10.86
C MET A 57 -5.82 -1.20 9.62
N GLU A 58 -5.63 -2.49 9.84
CA GLU A 58 -5.57 -3.50 8.79
C GLU A 58 -6.82 -4.39 8.82
N PHE A 59 -7.47 -4.56 7.67
CA PHE A 59 -8.61 -5.44 7.48
C PHE A 59 -8.13 -6.71 6.78
N TRP A 60 -8.28 -7.86 7.42
CA TRP A 60 -7.87 -9.15 6.88
C TRP A 60 -9.12 -9.98 6.57
N LEU A 61 -9.35 -10.27 5.29
CA LEU A 61 -10.40 -11.17 4.83
C LEU A 61 -9.80 -12.53 4.53
N ASN A 62 -10.19 -13.48 5.38
CA ASN A 62 -9.87 -14.91 5.38
C ASN A 62 -8.45 -15.27 4.89
N GLN A 63 -7.47 -15.26 5.81
CA GLN A 63 -6.07 -15.62 5.51
C GLN A 63 -5.83 -17.11 5.81
N GLY A 64 -5.87 -17.97 4.79
CA GLY A 64 -5.35 -19.35 4.89
C GLY A 64 -5.95 -20.18 6.03
N GLY A 65 -7.27 -20.11 6.21
CA GLY A 65 -7.99 -20.79 7.30
C GLY A 65 -7.96 -20.07 8.66
N LEU A 66 -7.29 -18.91 8.76
CA LEU A 66 -7.43 -17.97 9.87
C LEU A 66 -8.61 -17.03 9.61
N ARG A 67 -9.46 -16.91 10.63
CA ARG A 67 -10.66 -16.07 10.67
C ARG A 67 -10.37 -14.62 10.27
N SER A 68 -11.31 -14.01 9.55
CA SER A 68 -11.31 -12.58 9.21
C SER A 68 -11.11 -11.71 10.45
N GLY A 69 -10.46 -10.55 10.32
CA GLY A 69 -10.19 -9.71 11.48
C GLY A 69 -9.73 -8.31 11.17
N ILE A 70 -9.68 -7.48 12.21
CA ILE A 70 -9.10 -6.13 12.16
C ILE A 70 -7.89 -6.09 13.09
N VAL A 71 -6.75 -5.69 12.55
CA VAL A 71 -5.54 -5.41 13.32
C VAL A 71 -5.42 -3.91 13.52
N ILE A 72 -5.26 -3.47 14.76
CA ILE A 72 -5.01 -2.07 15.10
C ILE A 72 -3.61 -1.98 15.64
N ASP A 73 -2.73 -1.27 14.94
CA ASP A 73 -1.34 -1.03 15.34
C ASP A 73 -1.18 0.39 15.91
N LEU A 74 -0.56 0.49 17.07
CA LEU A 74 -0.35 1.77 17.77
C LEU A 74 1.01 2.40 17.43
N GLY A 75 1.82 1.76 16.59
CA GLY A 75 3.09 2.30 16.08
C GLY A 75 4.34 1.73 16.79
N PRO A 76 5.52 2.33 16.55
CA PRO A 76 6.80 1.80 17.01
C PRO A 76 6.91 1.82 18.54
N GLY A 77 6.97 0.63 19.14
CA GLY A 77 7.09 0.39 20.58
C GLY A 77 7.06 -1.12 20.89
N ILE A 78 7.23 -1.51 22.15
CA ILE A 78 7.25 -2.93 22.60
C ILE A 78 5.81 -3.52 22.65
N PHE A 79 4.95 -3.15 21.69
CA PHE A 79 3.56 -3.61 21.45
C PHE A 79 2.48 -3.02 22.39
N PRO A 80 1.28 -2.73 21.84
CA PRO A 80 0.28 -3.77 21.67
C PRO A 80 -0.54 -3.62 20.37
N ARG A 81 -0.40 -4.58 19.45
CA ARG A 81 -1.43 -4.78 18.41
C ARG A 81 -2.71 -5.25 19.07
N ILE A 82 -3.84 -4.67 18.69
CA ILE A 82 -5.16 -5.13 19.12
C ILE A 82 -5.77 -5.88 17.95
N PHE A 83 -6.16 -7.14 18.19
CA PHE A 83 -6.78 -7.97 17.18
C PHE A 83 -8.28 -8.10 17.44
N ILE A 84 -9.10 -7.63 16.52
CA ILE A 84 -10.54 -7.86 16.53
C ILE A 84 -10.80 -9.07 15.62
N ASN A 85 -10.91 -10.24 16.23
CA ASN A 85 -11.22 -11.48 15.53
C ASN A 85 -12.71 -11.52 15.18
N ILE A 86 -13.03 -11.69 13.91
CA ILE A 86 -14.39 -11.89 13.41
C ILE A 86 -14.54 -13.33 13.02
N SER A 87 -15.37 -14.05 13.76
CA SER A 87 -15.52 -15.49 13.60
C SER A 87 -16.96 -15.82 13.27
N PRO A 88 -17.21 -16.60 12.20
CA PRO A 88 -18.51 -17.24 12.05
C PRO A 88 -18.71 -18.22 13.20
N LEU A 89 -19.85 -18.12 13.89
CA LEU A 89 -20.22 -19.16 14.85
C LEU A 89 -20.86 -20.32 14.09
N ASN A 90 -20.48 -21.56 14.44
CA ASN A 90 -21.22 -22.77 14.06
C ASN A 90 -22.58 -22.89 14.77
N ARG A 91 -23.08 -21.83 15.39
CA ARG A 91 -24.38 -21.77 16.08
C ARG A 91 -25.05 -20.43 15.78
N PRO A 92 -26.35 -20.42 15.45
CA PRO A 92 -27.08 -19.18 15.22
C PRO A 92 -27.22 -18.43 16.55
N ILE A 93 -26.30 -17.50 16.81
CA ILE A 93 -26.43 -16.55 17.92
C ILE A 93 -26.67 -15.18 17.30
N TYR A 94 -27.91 -14.72 17.39
CA TYR A 94 -28.37 -13.42 16.88
C TYR A 94 -27.93 -12.24 17.76
N ASN A 95 -26.65 -12.15 18.16
CA ASN A 95 -26.16 -11.04 18.99
C ASN A 95 -24.65 -10.80 18.86
N PHE A 96 -24.25 -9.53 18.65
CA PHE A 96 -22.86 -9.05 18.77
C PHE A 96 -22.33 -9.32 20.19
N LYS A 97 -21.51 -10.36 20.35
CA LYS A 97 -20.88 -10.69 21.64
C LYS A 97 -19.38 -10.40 21.61
N VAL A 98 -19.01 -9.25 22.17
CA VAL A 98 -17.61 -8.83 22.35
C VAL A 98 -17.00 -9.52 23.58
N VAL A 99 -16.07 -10.45 23.35
CA VAL A 99 -15.25 -11.10 24.40
C VAL A 99 -13.82 -10.60 24.27
N ALA A 100 -13.33 -9.88 25.27
CA ALA A 100 -11.93 -9.48 25.35
C ALA A 100 -11.13 -10.55 26.09
N GLN A 101 -10.06 -11.05 25.47
CA GLN A 101 -9.12 -12.01 26.05
C GLN A 101 -7.69 -11.52 25.87
N LYS A 102 -6.85 -11.68 26.91
CA LYS A 102 -5.40 -11.54 26.81
C LYS A 102 -4.81 -12.91 26.48
N LEU A 103 -4.14 -13.02 25.34
CA LEU A 103 -3.43 -14.23 24.92
C LEU A 103 -1.94 -13.92 24.85
N PHE A 104 -1.12 -14.87 25.27
CA PHE A 104 0.32 -14.80 25.12
C PHE A 104 0.71 -15.75 23.99
N ILE A 105 1.01 -15.20 22.82
CA ILE A 105 1.51 -16.00 21.69
C ILE A 105 2.99 -16.25 21.91
N LYS A 106 3.41 -17.51 21.72
CA LYS A 106 4.81 -17.95 21.84
C LYS A 106 5.37 -18.16 20.45
N GLU A 107 5.68 -17.08 19.75
CA GLU A 107 6.47 -17.13 18.52
C GLU A 107 7.89 -16.72 18.88
N ASN A 108 8.83 -17.69 18.81
CA ASN A 108 10.27 -17.54 19.00
C ASN A 108 10.69 -16.56 20.12
N THR A 109 10.90 -17.12 21.32
CA THR A 109 11.52 -16.49 22.52
C THR A 109 10.84 -15.30 23.19
N TYR A 110 9.80 -14.70 22.61
CA TYR A 110 9.09 -13.58 23.23
C TYR A 110 7.60 -13.90 23.45
N HIS A 111 7.13 -13.66 24.67
CA HIS A 111 5.71 -13.74 25.02
C HIS A 111 5.06 -12.39 24.76
N TYR A 112 4.35 -12.25 23.65
CA TYR A 112 3.67 -10.99 23.34
C TYR A 112 2.23 -11.01 23.87
N PRO A 113 1.81 -10.01 24.67
CA PRO A 113 0.43 -9.89 25.08
C PRO A 113 -0.41 -9.42 23.88
N LEU A 114 -1.03 -10.36 23.17
CA LEU A 114 -2.04 -10.08 22.17
C LEU A 114 -3.38 -9.87 22.88
N LYS A 115 -4.02 -8.73 22.62
CA LYS A 115 -5.36 -8.46 23.11
C LYS A 115 -6.36 -8.76 21.99
N ILE A 116 -7.18 -9.79 22.21
CA ILE A 116 -8.16 -10.24 21.23
C ILE A 116 -9.56 -9.81 21.64
N ILE A 117 -10.29 -9.20 20.72
CA ILE A 117 -11.73 -8.99 20.81
C ILE A 117 -12.40 -9.97 19.84
N HIS A 118 -13.16 -10.92 20.36
CA HIS A 118 -13.97 -11.80 19.51
C HIS A 118 -15.30 -11.14 19.18
N LEU A 119 -15.63 -11.07 17.89
CA LEU A 119 -16.94 -10.75 17.33
C LEU A 119 -17.48 -11.99 16.63
N ASN A 120 -18.70 -12.36 16.97
CA ASN A 120 -19.38 -13.51 16.42
C ASN A 120 -20.45 -13.08 15.41
N CYS A 121 -20.52 -13.73 14.26
CA CYS A 121 -21.46 -13.36 13.21
C CYS A 121 -21.86 -14.50 12.26
N GLU A 122 -22.76 -14.20 11.33
CA GLU A 122 -23.02 -15.04 10.16
C GLU A 122 -21.93 -14.81 9.10
N PRO A 123 -21.47 -15.84 8.37
CA PRO A 123 -20.45 -15.71 7.32
C PRO A 123 -20.78 -14.62 6.28
N SER A 124 -22.06 -14.50 5.88
CA SER A 124 -22.54 -13.51 4.90
C SER A 124 -22.47 -12.05 5.39
N THR A 125 -22.08 -11.81 6.65
CA THR A 125 -22.11 -10.49 7.29
C THR A 125 -20.73 -9.95 7.66
N GLU A 126 -19.64 -10.67 7.40
CA GLU A 126 -18.28 -10.25 7.77
C GLU A 126 -17.92 -8.85 7.25
N LEU A 127 -18.20 -8.59 5.96
CA LEU A 127 -17.95 -7.28 5.34
C LEU A 127 -18.75 -6.14 6.00
N ARG A 128 -19.99 -6.43 6.44
CA ARG A 128 -20.82 -5.46 7.17
C ARG A 128 -20.28 -5.20 8.57
N ILE A 129 -19.58 -6.15 9.17
CA ILE A 129 -18.98 -5.96 10.50
C ILE A 129 -17.76 -5.09 10.41
N PHE A 130 -16.91 -5.26 9.39
CA PHE A 130 -15.83 -4.30 9.12
C PHE A 130 -16.39 -2.89 8.99
N GLU A 131 -17.45 -2.71 8.20
CA GLU A 131 -18.11 -1.41 8.08
C GLU A 131 -18.58 -0.87 9.45
N GLN A 132 -19.29 -1.69 10.23
CA GLN A 132 -19.82 -1.26 11.52
C GLN A 132 -18.75 -0.98 12.57
N VAL A 133 -17.68 -1.78 12.61
CA VAL A 133 -16.55 -1.58 13.51
C VAL A 133 -15.84 -0.28 13.13
N THR A 134 -15.47 -0.11 11.86
CA THR A 134 -14.83 1.13 11.38
C THR A 134 -15.69 2.35 11.71
N LYS A 135 -17.00 2.31 11.43
CA LYS A 135 -17.93 3.40 11.76
C LYS A 135 -18.00 3.70 13.26
N ARG A 136 -17.88 2.69 14.12
CA ARG A 136 -17.91 2.87 15.59
C ARG A 136 -16.59 3.37 16.16
N LEU A 137 -15.46 3.06 15.51
CA LEU A 137 -14.12 3.41 15.99
C LEU A 137 -13.60 4.74 15.43
N LYS A 138 -13.91 5.07 14.17
CA LYS A 138 -13.49 6.32 13.49
C LYS A 138 -13.75 7.62 14.28
N PRO A 139 -14.82 7.72 15.10
CA PRO A 139 -15.03 8.96 15.84
C PRO A 139 -13.99 9.26 16.93
N PHE A 140 -13.34 8.25 17.52
CA PHE A 140 -12.39 8.45 18.61
C PHE A 140 -10.97 7.91 18.31
N LEU A 141 -10.78 7.25 17.18
CA LEU A 141 -9.46 6.90 16.66
C LEU A 141 -9.07 7.86 15.53
N GLU A 142 -7.83 8.31 15.56
CA GLU A 142 -7.17 9.00 14.46
C GLU A 142 -6.16 8.02 13.84
N ILE A 143 -6.56 7.44 12.71
CA ILE A 143 -5.83 6.35 12.05
C ILE A 143 -5.03 6.95 10.90
N LYS A 144 -3.70 6.76 10.93
CA LYS A 144 -2.82 7.27 9.89
C LYS A 144 -2.89 6.45 8.61
N ASN A 145 -2.84 5.12 8.74
CA ASN A 145 -2.76 4.21 7.60
C ASN A 145 -3.88 3.17 7.62
N PHE A 146 -4.45 2.90 6.45
CA PHE A 146 -5.45 1.85 6.26
C PHE A 146 -4.94 0.81 5.28
N TYR A 147 -5.08 -0.46 5.65
CA TYR A 147 -4.66 -1.59 4.84
C TYR A 147 -5.83 -2.56 4.64
N LEU A 148 -6.02 -3.05 3.43
CA LEU A 148 -6.98 -4.11 3.13
C LEU A 148 -6.24 -5.30 2.52
N LYS A 149 -6.39 -6.48 3.12
CA LYS A 149 -5.87 -7.74 2.58
C LYS A 149 -7.00 -8.74 2.39
N VAL A 150 -7.11 -9.26 1.18
CA VAL A 150 -8.13 -10.21 0.74
C VAL A 150 -7.42 -11.45 0.21
N SER A 151 -7.59 -12.58 0.90
CA SER A 151 -6.89 -13.82 0.61
C SER A 151 -7.79 -14.95 0.11
N GLU A 152 -9.10 -14.74 0.08
CA GLU A 152 -10.07 -15.67 -0.50
C GLU A 152 -11.04 -15.00 -1.47
N GLN A 153 -11.66 -15.83 -2.32
CA GLN A 153 -12.59 -15.37 -3.33
C GLN A 153 -13.94 -14.97 -2.72
N TYR A 154 -14.44 -13.81 -3.12
CA TYR A 154 -15.78 -13.32 -2.78
C TYR A 154 -16.59 -13.10 -4.06
N ASP A 155 -17.90 -13.33 -3.97
CA ASP A 155 -18.84 -13.15 -5.10
C ASP A 155 -18.84 -11.71 -5.66
N SER A 156 -18.47 -10.73 -4.83
CA SER A 156 -18.28 -9.35 -5.27
C SER A 156 -17.20 -8.67 -4.42
N LEU A 157 -16.39 -7.81 -5.04
CA LEU A 157 -15.43 -6.94 -4.36
C LEU A 157 -16.04 -5.60 -3.91
N ASN A 158 -17.36 -5.55 -3.74
CA ASN A 158 -18.03 -4.35 -3.26
C ASN A 158 -17.94 -4.28 -1.73
N PHE A 159 -16.81 -3.79 -1.22
CA PHE A 159 -16.58 -3.67 0.21
C PHE A 159 -17.29 -2.43 0.78
N PRO A 160 -18.33 -2.59 1.64
CA PRO A 160 -19.04 -1.44 2.21
C PRO A 160 -18.13 -0.54 3.05
N LEU A 161 -17.04 -1.10 3.60
CA LEU A 161 -16.06 -0.39 4.42
C LEU A 161 -15.34 0.74 3.65
N ILE A 162 -15.26 0.66 2.32
CA ILE A 162 -14.68 1.69 1.46
C ILE A 162 -15.37 3.05 1.67
N LYS A 163 -16.68 3.05 1.99
CA LYS A 163 -17.43 4.29 2.28
C LYS A 163 -16.96 5.03 3.53
N HIS A 164 -16.19 4.36 4.40
CA HIS A 164 -15.71 4.91 5.66
C HIS A 164 -14.20 5.16 5.66
N VAL A 165 -13.49 4.75 4.61
CA VAL A 165 -12.05 4.93 4.44
C VAL A 165 -11.82 5.77 3.20
N ASP A 166 -11.34 7.00 3.40
CA ASP A 166 -11.21 7.97 2.29
C ASP A 166 -10.16 7.54 1.27
N LYS A 167 -9.08 6.90 1.76
CA LYS A 167 -7.99 6.32 0.97
C LYS A 167 -7.26 5.25 1.75
N PHE A 168 -6.91 4.14 1.09
CA PHE A 168 -6.04 3.11 1.66
C PHE A 168 -4.58 3.40 1.38
N THR A 169 -3.71 3.09 2.33
CA THR A 169 -2.27 3.05 2.07
C THR A 169 -1.97 1.88 1.12
N LYS A 170 -2.60 0.72 1.35
CA LYS A 170 -2.44 -0.44 0.48
C LYS A 170 -3.68 -1.32 0.46
N ILE A 171 -4.02 -1.82 -0.72
CA ILE A 171 -5.00 -2.87 -0.94
C ILE A 171 -4.26 -4.05 -1.58
N GLU A 172 -4.47 -5.26 -1.04
CA GLU A 172 -3.87 -6.49 -1.52
C GLU A 172 -4.94 -7.56 -1.69
N CYS A 173 -5.18 -7.96 -2.93
CA CYS A 173 -6.09 -9.03 -3.29
C CYS A 173 -5.29 -10.15 -3.97
N GLN A 174 -4.91 -11.16 -3.20
CA GLN A 174 -4.12 -12.29 -3.68
C GLN A 174 -4.54 -13.57 -2.96
N SER A 175 -4.85 -14.63 -3.72
CA SER A 175 -5.10 -15.96 -3.16
C SER A 175 -3.81 -16.75 -3.01
N ASP A 176 -3.72 -17.56 -1.95
CA ASP A 176 -2.66 -18.56 -1.82
C ASP A 176 -2.86 -19.73 -2.81
N GLU A 177 -4.11 -19.95 -3.24
CA GLU A 177 -4.51 -21.05 -4.14
C GLU A 177 -4.53 -20.65 -5.62
N GLY A 178 -4.20 -19.39 -5.96
CA GLY A 178 -4.14 -18.92 -7.35
C GLY A 178 -4.65 -17.49 -7.56
N SER A 179 -5.40 -17.28 -8.64
CA SER A 179 -5.99 -15.98 -8.98
C SER A 179 -7.48 -15.97 -8.67
N PHE A 180 -8.02 -14.83 -8.20
CA PHE A 180 -9.46 -14.72 -7.98
C PHE A 180 -10.20 -14.56 -9.30
N GLU A 181 -11.22 -15.39 -9.52
CA GLU A 181 -12.11 -15.20 -10.66
C GLU A 181 -13.09 -14.06 -10.37
N ILE A 182 -13.13 -13.08 -11.27
CA ILE A 182 -13.98 -11.89 -11.15
C ILE A 182 -14.63 -11.54 -12.48
N LYS A 183 -15.85 -10.99 -12.41
CA LYS A 183 -16.53 -10.42 -13.59
C LYS A 183 -16.04 -9.01 -13.86
N SER A 184 -15.92 -8.65 -15.12
CA SER A 184 -15.53 -7.33 -15.61
C SER A 184 -16.26 -6.18 -14.91
N LYS A 185 -17.59 -6.29 -14.75
CA LYS A 185 -18.43 -5.30 -14.07
C LYS A 185 -18.08 -5.11 -12.59
N ASP A 186 -17.75 -6.20 -11.88
CA ASP A 186 -17.40 -6.13 -10.46
C ASP A 186 -16.00 -5.54 -10.27
N LEU A 187 -15.09 -5.82 -11.22
CA LEU A 187 -13.77 -5.22 -11.27
C LEU A 187 -13.83 -3.71 -11.56
N ASP A 188 -14.66 -3.28 -12.53
CA ASP A 188 -14.94 -1.87 -12.79
C ASP A 188 -15.42 -1.16 -11.51
N ASN A 189 -16.45 -1.73 -10.87
CA ASN A 189 -16.99 -1.18 -9.63
C ASN A 189 -15.91 -1.09 -8.54
N PHE A 190 -15.03 -2.10 -8.45
CA PHE A 190 -13.95 -2.10 -7.47
C PHE A 190 -12.94 -0.98 -7.73
N PHE A 191 -12.47 -0.79 -8.97
CA PHE A 191 -11.55 0.30 -9.32
C PHE A 191 -12.22 1.68 -9.18
N GLU A 192 -13.50 1.82 -9.55
CA GLU A 192 -14.23 3.10 -9.45
C GLU A 192 -14.45 3.54 -8.00
N ASN A 193 -14.72 2.59 -7.10
CA ASN A 193 -15.08 2.90 -5.72
C ASN A 193 -13.91 2.87 -4.74
N SER A 194 -12.82 2.13 -5.04
CA SER A 194 -11.66 2.06 -4.15
C SER A 194 -10.61 3.13 -4.50
N ARG A 195 -9.81 3.53 -3.50
CA ARG A 195 -8.68 4.46 -3.66
C ARG A 195 -7.50 3.98 -2.84
N SER A 196 -6.30 3.97 -3.42
CA SER A 196 -5.12 3.58 -2.65
C SER A 196 -3.81 4.22 -3.13
N ASP A 197 -2.80 4.25 -2.27
CA ASP A 197 -1.43 4.48 -2.74
C ASP A 197 -0.94 3.25 -3.52
N VAL A 198 -1.07 2.06 -2.93
CA VAL A 198 -0.65 0.81 -3.57
C VAL A 198 -1.84 -0.14 -3.74
N LEU A 199 -1.99 -0.71 -4.94
CA LEU A 199 -2.96 -1.75 -5.24
C LEU A 199 -2.25 -2.98 -5.79
N ASN A 200 -2.35 -4.10 -5.08
CA ASN A 200 -1.83 -5.40 -5.52
C ASN A 200 -3.01 -6.31 -5.84
N ILE A 201 -3.08 -6.82 -7.06
CA ILE A 201 -4.17 -7.69 -7.51
C ILE A 201 -3.64 -8.94 -8.22
N SER A 202 -4.24 -10.09 -7.90
CA SER A 202 -4.11 -11.32 -8.64
C SER A 202 -5.50 -11.83 -8.99
N PHE A 203 -6.01 -11.35 -10.12
CA PHE A 203 -7.34 -11.64 -10.62
C PHE A 203 -7.28 -12.40 -11.95
N LYS A 204 -8.39 -13.02 -12.32
CA LYS A 204 -8.69 -13.56 -13.63
C LYS A 204 -10.08 -13.12 -14.04
N VAL A 205 -10.18 -12.32 -15.10
CA VAL A 205 -11.48 -11.86 -15.61
C VAL A 205 -12.10 -12.95 -16.49
N ILE A 206 -13.25 -13.47 -16.06
CA ILE A 206 -13.84 -14.69 -16.66
C ILE A 206 -14.81 -14.43 -17.82
N ASP A 207 -15.41 -13.24 -17.89
CA ASP A 207 -16.49 -12.89 -18.80
C ASP A 207 -16.06 -11.95 -19.94
N THR A 208 -14.84 -11.41 -19.88
CA THR A 208 -14.31 -10.49 -20.88
C THR A 208 -12.83 -10.79 -21.13
N PRO A 209 -12.51 -11.59 -22.17
CA PRO A 209 -11.12 -11.77 -22.55
C PRO A 209 -10.54 -10.43 -23.01
N ARG A 210 -9.32 -10.11 -22.59
CA ARG A 210 -8.67 -8.82 -22.85
C ARG A 210 -9.51 -7.66 -22.31
N TYR A 211 -9.78 -7.69 -21.02
CA TYR A 211 -10.46 -6.62 -20.31
C TYR A 211 -9.75 -5.28 -20.54
N THR A 212 -10.53 -4.24 -20.87
CA THR A 212 -10.04 -2.88 -21.06
C THR A 212 -10.48 -2.03 -19.87
N PRO A 213 -9.54 -1.54 -19.04
CA PRO A 213 -9.86 -0.67 -17.90
C PRO A 213 -10.50 0.63 -18.37
N LYS A 214 -11.50 1.12 -17.62
CA LYS A 214 -12.06 2.45 -17.85
C LYS A 214 -11.09 3.52 -17.36
N SER A 215 -10.79 4.52 -18.19
CA SER A 215 -9.88 5.61 -17.82
C SER A 215 -10.33 6.40 -16.57
N SER A 216 -11.64 6.47 -16.31
CA SER A 216 -12.21 7.18 -15.16
C SER A 216 -11.88 6.57 -13.80
N SER A 217 -11.53 5.28 -13.74
CA SER A 217 -11.22 4.59 -12.49
C SER A 217 -9.73 4.53 -12.17
N ALA A 218 -8.88 4.85 -13.14
CA ALA A 218 -7.44 4.67 -13.02
C ALA A 218 -6.72 5.70 -12.12
N GLY A 219 -7.25 6.93 -12.02
CA GLY A 219 -6.66 7.98 -11.18
C GLY A 219 -6.80 7.74 -9.67
N ASN A 220 -7.56 6.72 -9.26
CA ASN A 220 -7.78 6.39 -7.85
C ASN A 220 -6.58 5.70 -7.17
N HIS A 221 -5.61 5.22 -7.95
CA HIS A 221 -4.46 4.47 -7.46
C HIS A 221 -3.14 5.11 -7.91
N GLN A 222 -2.12 5.13 -7.05
CA GLN A 222 -0.79 5.64 -7.45
C GLN A 222 0.06 4.53 -8.07
N THR A 223 0.06 3.36 -7.44
CA THR A 223 0.80 2.16 -7.88
C THR A 223 -0.15 1.00 -8.05
N VAL A 224 -0.07 0.33 -9.19
CA VAL A 224 -0.85 -0.90 -9.48
C VAL A 224 0.10 -2.03 -9.82
N ASN A 225 -0.03 -3.14 -9.10
CA ASN A 225 0.74 -4.37 -9.30
C ASN A 225 -0.23 -5.50 -9.67
N ILE A 226 -0.08 -6.06 -10.86
CA ILE A 226 -0.96 -7.09 -11.43
C ILE A 226 -0.19 -8.40 -11.60
N THR A 227 -0.53 -9.40 -10.79
CA THR A 227 0.00 -10.75 -10.93
C THR A 227 -0.89 -11.57 -11.86
N GLY A 228 -0.31 -12.14 -12.92
CA GLY A 228 -1.03 -12.90 -13.94
C GLY A 228 -1.84 -12.00 -14.87
N GLY A 229 -1.16 -11.10 -15.59
CA GLY A 229 -1.78 -10.03 -16.36
C GLY A 229 -2.42 -10.41 -17.68
N ASP A 230 -2.44 -11.69 -18.08
CA ASP A 230 -2.85 -12.07 -19.45
C ASP A 230 -4.32 -11.81 -19.78
N TRP A 231 -5.16 -11.59 -18.76
CA TRP A 231 -6.56 -11.23 -18.94
C TRP A 231 -6.76 -9.77 -19.38
N ILE A 232 -5.75 -8.91 -19.28
CA ILE A 232 -5.87 -7.50 -19.61
C ILE A 232 -5.53 -7.21 -21.08
N ASN A 233 -6.22 -6.23 -21.65
CA ASN A 233 -5.84 -5.67 -22.93
C ASN A 233 -4.61 -4.76 -22.76
N MET A 234 -3.45 -5.28 -23.17
CA MET A 234 -2.19 -4.54 -23.12
C MET A 234 -2.20 -3.29 -23.99
N ASP A 235 -3.03 -3.21 -25.03
CA ASP A 235 -3.13 -2.02 -25.89
C ASP A 235 -3.67 -0.78 -25.16
N THR A 236 -4.32 -1.01 -24.02
CA THR A 236 -5.00 0.00 -23.21
C THR A 236 -4.43 0.04 -21.79
N ILE A 237 -3.34 -0.67 -21.49
CA ILE A 237 -2.80 -0.72 -20.13
C ILE A 237 -2.31 0.66 -19.65
N LEU A 238 -1.82 1.51 -20.55
CA LEU A 238 -1.43 2.88 -20.21
C LEU A 238 -2.64 3.80 -19.98
N ASP A 239 -3.86 3.33 -20.28
CA ASP A 239 -5.07 4.06 -19.87
C ASP A 239 -5.30 3.92 -18.35
N PHE A 240 -4.57 3.01 -17.67
CA PHE A 240 -4.32 3.17 -16.25
C PHE A 240 -3.44 4.40 -16.02
N ASP A 241 -4.06 5.54 -15.78
CA ASP A 241 -3.44 6.80 -15.34
C ASP A 241 -2.83 6.68 -13.91
N VAL A 242 -1.81 5.83 -13.79
CA VAL A 242 -1.05 5.54 -12.57
C VAL A 242 0.39 6.04 -12.70
N LYS A 243 1.04 6.28 -11.56
CA LYS A 243 2.47 6.64 -11.51
C LYS A 243 3.36 5.42 -11.70
N GLU A 244 2.99 4.31 -11.07
CA GLU A 244 3.75 3.06 -11.14
C GLU A 244 2.87 1.88 -11.55
N LEU A 245 3.37 1.09 -12.50
CA LEU A 245 2.71 -0.14 -12.95
C LEU A 245 3.69 -1.32 -12.89
N LYS A 246 3.31 -2.40 -12.22
CA LYS A 246 3.99 -3.69 -12.35
C LYS A 246 3.03 -4.74 -12.87
N ILE A 247 3.46 -5.55 -13.84
CA ILE A 247 2.60 -6.61 -14.38
C ILE A 247 3.42 -7.78 -14.92
N ASN A 248 2.91 -8.98 -14.69
CA ASN A 248 3.51 -10.21 -15.19
C ASN A 248 2.81 -10.61 -16.50
N ILE A 249 3.57 -10.79 -17.57
CA ILE A 249 3.09 -11.16 -18.90
C ILE A 249 3.71 -12.52 -19.29
N THR A 250 2.90 -13.41 -19.88
CA THR A 250 3.39 -14.73 -20.31
C THR A 250 3.71 -14.80 -21.79
N GLU A 251 2.92 -14.16 -22.67
CA GLU A 251 3.04 -14.33 -24.12
C GLU A 251 3.29 -13.04 -24.89
N ASN A 252 4.13 -13.11 -25.93
CA ASN A 252 4.45 -12.04 -26.88
C ASN A 252 4.91 -10.76 -26.17
N CYS A 253 5.76 -10.92 -25.15
CA CYS A 253 6.12 -9.84 -24.24
C CYS A 253 6.81 -8.72 -25.00
N VAL A 254 7.74 -9.06 -25.89
CA VAL A 254 8.53 -8.11 -26.68
C VAL A 254 7.65 -7.18 -27.51
N VAL A 255 6.71 -7.74 -28.28
CA VAL A 255 5.81 -6.96 -29.15
C VAL A 255 4.91 -6.04 -28.32
N LYS A 256 4.36 -6.57 -27.21
CA LYS A 256 3.51 -5.79 -26.30
C LYS A 256 4.31 -4.65 -25.66
N ILE A 257 5.51 -4.91 -25.16
CA ILE A 257 6.36 -3.91 -24.52
C ILE A 257 6.81 -2.83 -25.51
N ASN A 258 7.22 -3.19 -26.73
CA ASN A 258 7.56 -2.20 -27.77
C ASN A 258 6.39 -1.26 -28.08
N LYS A 259 5.18 -1.83 -28.23
CA LYS A 259 3.97 -1.04 -28.43
C LYS A 259 3.71 -0.09 -27.26
N LEU A 260 3.93 -0.53 -26.03
CA LEU A 260 3.77 0.30 -24.85
C LEU A 260 4.76 1.44 -24.78
N MET A 261 6.02 1.19 -25.13
CA MET A 261 7.02 2.24 -25.26
C MET A 261 6.65 3.26 -26.34
N LYS A 262 6.11 2.82 -27.48
CA LYS A 262 5.57 3.72 -28.53
C LYS A 262 4.41 4.57 -28.03
N ASP A 263 3.46 3.94 -27.35
CA ASP A 263 2.30 4.63 -26.78
C ASP A 263 2.74 5.67 -25.72
N TRP A 264 3.66 5.29 -24.83
CA TRP A 264 4.21 6.22 -23.84
C TRP A 264 4.98 7.37 -24.49
N THR A 265 5.83 7.09 -25.49
CA THR A 265 6.59 8.14 -26.21
C THR A 265 5.69 9.06 -27.04
N SER A 266 4.50 8.60 -27.42
CA SER A 266 3.46 9.41 -28.07
C SER A 266 2.68 10.33 -27.11
N GLY A 267 2.91 10.19 -25.80
CA GLY A 267 2.30 11.03 -24.76
C GLY A 267 1.23 10.34 -23.92
N LYS A 268 0.93 9.04 -24.11
CA LYS A 268 -0.02 8.34 -23.24
C LYS A 268 0.50 8.22 -21.81
N ASN A 269 -0.40 8.40 -20.84
CA ASN A 269 -0.14 8.44 -19.40
C ASN A 269 0.98 9.44 -19.01
N GLU A 270 0.62 10.72 -18.90
CA GLU A 270 1.55 11.78 -18.52
C GLU A 270 2.11 11.63 -17.09
N ARG A 271 1.40 10.90 -16.23
CA ARG A 271 1.76 10.69 -14.82
C ARG A 271 2.70 9.51 -14.60
N MET A 272 2.89 8.65 -15.60
CA MET A 272 3.75 7.48 -15.51
C MET A 272 5.19 7.88 -15.17
N GLU A 273 5.67 7.37 -14.04
CA GLU A 273 7.03 7.55 -13.54
C GLU A 273 7.84 6.26 -13.62
N LYS A 274 7.17 5.11 -13.56
CA LYS A 274 7.85 3.81 -13.61
C LYS A 274 6.92 2.70 -14.07
N TRP A 275 7.44 1.77 -14.85
CA TRP A 275 6.79 0.47 -15.01
C TRP A 275 7.78 -0.68 -15.02
N GLU A 276 7.28 -1.86 -14.67
CA GLU A 276 8.05 -3.10 -14.59
C GLU A 276 7.23 -4.26 -15.15
N PHE A 277 7.76 -4.92 -16.18
CA PHE A 277 7.19 -6.12 -16.79
C PHE A 277 8.05 -7.32 -16.43
N GLU A 278 7.42 -8.36 -15.88
CA GLU A 278 8.06 -9.65 -15.67
C GLU A 278 7.59 -10.62 -16.75
N CYS A 279 8.55 -11.13 -17.52
CA CYS A 279 8.32 -12.03 -18.64
C CYS A 279 8.56 -13.47 -18.19
N MET A 280 7.48 -14.19 -17.92
CA MET A 280 7.57 -15.49 -17.24
C MET A 280 7.99 -16.64 -18.16
N CYS A 281 7.81 -16.48 -19.48
CA CYS A 281 7.99 -17.58 -20.46
C CYS A 281 8.94 -17.23 -21.61
N GLU A 282 9.47 -16.02 -21.66
CA GLU A 282 10.34 -15.54 -22.73
C GLU A 282 11.61 -14.96 -22.11
N THR A 283 12.77 -15.37 -22.61
CA THR A 283 14.04 -14.71 -22.26
C THR A 283 14.18 -13.47 -23.12
N ILE A 284 14.31 -12.30 -22.50
CA ILE A 284 14.61 -11.06 -23.23
C ILE A 284 16.12 -10.91 -23.31
N ILE A 285 16.66 -10.85 -24.52
CA ILE A 285 18.07 -10.55 -24.78
C ILE A 285 18.23 -9.14 -25.38
N GLU A 286 19.43 -8.57 -25.30
CA GLU A 286 19.74 -7.18 -25.71
C GLU A 286 19.32 -6.87 -27.16
N ASP A 287 19.55 -7.81 -28.07
CA ASP A 287 19.25 -7.68 -29.50
C ASP A 287 17.91 -8.34 -29.90
N GLU A 288 16.99 -8.50 -28.94
CA GLU A 288 15.71 -9.17 -29.21
C GLU A 288 14.94 -8.44 -30.33
N PRO A 289 14.73 -9.09 -31.50
CA PRO A 289 14.17 -8.43 -32.65
C PRO A 289 12.79 -7.83 -32.34
N GLY A 290 12.63 -6.54 -32.60
CA GLY A 290 11.36 -5.85 -32.43
C GLY A 290 11.18 -5.13 -31.09
N LEU A 291 12.07 -5.30 -30.10
CA LEU A 291 11.90 -4.67 -28.78
C LEU A 291 11.88 -3.14 -28.84
N PHE A 292 12.77 -2.54 -29.65
CA PHE A 292 12.87 -1.09 -29.82
C PHE A 292 12.53 -0.61 -31.23
N GLU A 293 11.88 -1.46 -32.03
CA GLU A 293 11.59 -1.15 -33.44
C GLU A 293 10.76 0.13 -33.56
N GLY A 294 11.24 1.13 -34.28
CA GLY A 294 10.52 2.40 -34.49
C GLY A 294 10.61 3.39 -33.31
N LEU A 295 11.47 3.13 -32.33
CA LEU A 295 11.81 4.06 -31.26
C LEU A 295 13.19 4.67 -31.51
N GLU A 296 13.32 5.96 -31.22
CA GLU A 296 14.62 6.62 -31.16
C GLU A 296 15.25 6.30 -29.81
N THR A 297 16.26 5.43 -29.82
CA THR A 297 17.01 5.03 -28.63
C THR A 297 18.40 5.66 -28.64
N GLN A 298 18.97 5.79 -27.45
CA GLN A 298 20.35 6.21 -27.27
C GLN A 298 20.98 5.46 -26.10
N ASN A 299 22.31 5.49 -26.01
CA ASN A 299 23.00 4.95 -24.85
C ASN A 299 22.55 5.66 -23.58
N SER A 300 22.38 4.89 -22.50
CA SER A 300 21.97 5.44 -21.22
C SER A 300 22.95 6.53 -20.74
N PHE A 301 22.41 7.65 -20.24
CA PHE A 301 23.23 8.67 -19.57
C PHE A 301 23.94 8.10 -18.34
N PHE A 302 23.36 7.09 -17.70
CA PHE A 302 23.92 6.46 -16.52
C PHE A 302 24.71 5.22 -16.92
N ASN A 303 25.97 5.14 -16.46
CA ASN A 303 26.74 3.92 -16.66
C ASN A 303 26.15 2.75 -15.87
N LYS A 304 26.50 1.53 -16.27
CA LYS A 304 26.00 0.29 -15.67
C LYS A 304 26.19 0.25 -14.13
N LYS A 305 27.38 0.61 -13.65
CA LYS A 305 27.69 0.60 -12.20
C LYS A 305 26.79 1.54 -11.38
N HIS A 306 26.37 2.66 -11.97
CA HIS A 306 25.46 3.62 -11.33
C HIS A 306 24.06 3.04 -11.22
N LEU A 307 23.56 2.49 -12.32
CA LEU A 307 22.25 1.85 -12.36
C LEU A 307 22.22 0.63 -11.44
N GLU A 308 23.30 -0.16 -11.33
CA GLU A 308 23.39 -1.33 -10.46
C GLU A 308 23.27 -1.00 -8.96
N LYS A 309 23.65 0.22 -8.55
CA LYS A 309 23.42 0.68 -7.16
C LYS A 309 21.94 0.93 -6.87
N LEU A 310 21.18 1.31 -7.89
CA LEU A 310 19.76 1.66 -7.76
C LEU A 310 18.84 0.46 -8.03
N TYR A 311 19.25 -0.36 -8.98
CA TYR A 311 18.49 -1.46 -9.56
C TYR A 311 19.43 -2.64 -9.75
N SER A 312 19.27 -3.66 -8.91
CA SER A 312 20.00 -4.90 -9.08
C SER A 312 19.53 -5.65 -10.33
N GLN A 313 20.45 -6.37 -10.97
CA GLN A 313 20.15 -7.39 -11.98
C GLN A 313 19.53 -6.86 -13.28
N PHE A 314 20.35 -6.18 -14.08
CA PHE A 314 20.06 -5.93 -15.49
C PHE A 314 21.30 -6.22 -16.34
N GLU A 315 21.07 -6.59 -17.58
CA GLU A 315 22.09 -6.94 -18.55
C GLU A 315 22.43 -5.71 -19.40
N TYR A 316 21.37 -5.03 -19.86
CA TYR A 316 21.42 -3.91 -20.78
C TYR A 316 20.59 -2.71 -20.30
N SER A 317 20.97 -1.50 -20.73
CA SER A 317 20.21 -0.28 -20.46
C SER A 317 20.26 0.69 -21.63
N THR A 318 19.12 1.28 -21.98
CA THR A 318 19.00 2.29 -23.04
C THR A 318 18.06 3.40 -22.62
N ASP A 319 18.24 4.59 -23.19
CA ASP A 319 17.36 5.72 -22.95
C ASP A 319 16.44 5.99 -24.14
N ILE A 320 15.19 6.36 -23.82
CA ILE A 320 14.19 6.84 -24.76
C ILE A 320 13.66 8.20 -24.31
N ARG A 321 13.17 9.00 -25.27
CA ARG A 321 12.52 10.27 -24.98
C ARG A 321 11.07 10.25 -25.41
N ARG A 322 10.23 10.83 -24.56
CA ARG A 322 8.86 11.13 -24.93
C ARG A 322 8.83 12.34 -25.87
N LYS A 323 8.12 12.19 -26.99
CA LYS A 323 8.09 13.19 -28.08
C LYS A 323 7.32 14.44 -27.70
N THR A 324 6.34 14.31 -26.81
CA THR A 324 5.41 15.40 -26.45
C THR A 324 6.00 16.40 -25.45
N ASP A 325 6.82 15.93 -24.50
CA ASP A 325 7.34 16.75 -23.39
C ASP A 325 8.87 16.65 -23.20
N GLY A 326 9.56 15.81 -23.99
CA GLY A 326 11.00 15.61 -23.93
C GLY A 326 11.49 14.81 -22.71
N ARG A 327 10.58 14.29 -21.87
CA ARG A 327 10.96 13.52 -20.67
C ARG A 327 11.81 12.32 -21.03
N LEU A 328 12.86 12.13 -20.25
CA LEU A 328 13.82 11.04 -20.40
C LEU A 328 13.34 9.83 -19.59
N ALA A 329 13.36 8.66 -20.21
CA ALA A 329 13.21 7.41 -19.51
C ALA A 329 14.38 6.47 -19.80
N THR A 330 14.88 5.79 -18.77
CA THR A 330 15.83 4.70 -18.90
C THR A 330 15.10 3.37 -18.86
N ILE A 331 15.33 2.55 -19.87
CA ILE A 331 14.89 1.17 -19.98
C ILE A 331 16.02 0.28 -19.48
N LEU A 332 15.73 -0.58 -18.51
CA LEU A 332 16.60 -1.62 -17.99
C LEU A 332 16.05 -2.97 -18.43
N VAL A 333 16.90 -3.79 -19.03
CA VAL A 333 16.54 -5.09 -19.56
C VAL A 333 17.36 -6.16 -18.85
N SER A 334 16.71 -7.19 -18.37
CA SER A 334 17.31 -8.44 -17.91
C SER A 334 16.66 -9.62 -18.63
N SER A 335 17.24 -10.80 -18.49
CA SER A 335 16.69 -12.04 -19.07
C SER A 335 15.20 -12.28 -18.81
N THR A 336 14.64 -11.84 -17.69
CA THR A 336 13.22 -12.08 -17.34
C THR A 336 12.43 -10.83 -16.98
N ASN A 337 13.04 -9.65 -16.99
CA ASN A 337 12.41 -8.42 -16.54
C ASN A 337 12.76 -7.25 -17.45
N LEU A 338 11.79 -6.39 -17.70
CA LEU A 338 12.00 -5.13 -18.37
C LEU A 338 11.37 -4.01 -17.57
N LYS A 339 12.16 -2.97 -17.30
CA LYS A 339 11.79 -1.88 -16.42
C LYS A 339 12.04 -0.54 -17.09
N MET A 340 11.07 0.34 -17.06
CA MET A 340 11.24 1.74 -17.43
C MET A 340 11.21 2.63 -16.19
N ILE A 341 12.14 3.56 -16.13
CA ILE A 341 12.19 4.60 -15.10
C ILE A 341 12.18 5.94 -15.81
N VAL A 342 11.16 6.75 -15.55
CA VAL A 342 11.08 8.13 -16.04
C VAL A 342 11.79 9.03 -15.03
N TRP A 343 12.73 9.82 -15.52
CA TRP A 343 13.49 10.72 -14.67
C TRP A 343 12.71 12.02 -14.48
N THR A 344 12.27 12.22 -13.24
CA THR A 344 11.73 13.47 -12.72
C THR A 344 12.79 14.10 -11.83
N GLU A 345 12.63 15.37 -11.47
CA GLU A 345 13.52 16.02 -10.50
C GLU A 345 13.57 15.24 -9.17
N GLU A 346 12.42 14.71 -8.74
CA GLU A 346 12.30 13.91 -7.53
C GLU A 346 13.01 12.56 -7.65
N SER A 347 12.75 11.79 -8.72
CA SER A 347 13.37 10.47 -8.90
C SER A 347 14.88 10.57 -9.13
N PHE A 348 15.33 11.63 -9.78
CA PHE A 348 16.74 11.95 -9.92
C PHE A 348 17.38 12.30 -8.58
N SER A 349 16.77 13.20 -7.80
CA SER A 349 17.28 13.58 -6.46
C SER A 349 17.42 12.36 -5.54
N HIS A 350 16.44 11.44 -5.58
CA HIS A 350 16.50 10.19 -4.84
C HIS A 350 17.64 9.28 -5.32
N GLY A 351 17.88 9.21 -6.63
CA GLY A 351 19.02 8.50 -7.21
C GLY A 351 20.37 9.05 -6.73
N VAL A 352 20.51 10.38 -6.68
CA VAL A 352 21.70 11.07 -6.14
C VAL A 352 21.95 10.70 -4.69
N GLN A 353 20.91 10.76 -3.85
CA GLN A 353 21.02 10.36 -2.44
C GLN A 353 21.45 8.90 -2.26
N LYS A 354 21.05 8.02 -3.17
CA LYS A 354 21.44 6.60 -3.16
C LYS A 354 22.81 6.30 -3.80
N GLY A 355 23.58 7.34 -4.14
CA GLY A 355 24.97 7.19 -4.57
C GLY A 355 25.21 7.22 -6.07
N LEU A 356 24.33 7.87 -6.86
CA LEU A 356 24.70 8.48 -8.14
C LEU A 356 25.66 9.66 -7.84
N SER A 357 26.90 9.38 -7.48
CA SER A 357 27.88 10.37 -7.02
C SER A 357 28.84 10.88 -8.11
N ASP A 358 28.59 10.55 -9.38
CA ASP A 358 29.44 11.00 -10.48
C ASP A 358 28.91 12.30 -11.07
N HIS A 359 29.69 13.36 -10.89
CA HIS A 359 29.39 14.71 -11.36
C HIS A 359 29.17 14.79 -12.87
N SER A 360 29.70 13.87 -13.68
CA SER A 360 29.55 13.92 -15.15
C SER A 360 28.15 13.54 -15.64
N GLY A 361 27.53 12.53 -15.03
CA GLY A 361 26.14 12.15 -15.32
C GLY A 361 25.14 13.15 -14.73
N ILE A 362 25.44 13.67 -13.53
CA ILE A 362 24.62 14.69 -12.87
C ILE A 362 24.65 16.01 -13.64
N ALA A 363 25.82 16.47 -14.07
CA ALA A 363 25.95 17.71 -14.83
C ALA A 363 25.16 17.65 -16.15
N ARG A 364 25.28 16.56 -16.90
CA ARG A 364 24.53 16.37 -18.15
C ARG A 364 23.01 16.33 -17.93
N PHE A 365 22.56 15.72 -16.83
CA PHE A 365 21.14 15.70 -16.48
C PHE A 365 20.65 17.11 -16.08
N CYS A 366 21.38 17.79 -15.19
CA CYS A 366 21.07 19.15 -14.76
C CYS A 366 21.04 20.15 -15.92
N ASP A 367 22.01 20.08 -16.83
CA ASP A 367 22.09 20.92 -18.03
C ASP A 367 20.87 20.72 -18.95
N GLN A 368 20.37 19.48 -19.02
CA GLN A 368 19.25 19.13 -19.87
C GLN A 368 17.88 19.47 -19.28
N PHE A 369 17.71 19.32 -17.96
CA PHE A 369 16.45 19.60 -17.28
C PHE A 369 16.37 21.03 -16.71
N GLN A 370 17.41 21.86 -16.92
CA GLN A 370 17.54 23.18 -16.31
C GLN A 370 17.42 23.15 -14.77
N VAL A 371 17.77 22.02 -14.15
CA VAL A 371 17.71 21.81 -12.69
C VAL A 371 19.05 22.23 -12.09
N SER A 372 19.04 23.17 -11.14
CA SER A 372 20.26 23.63 -10.49
C SER A 372 20.94 22.50 -9.69
N GLN A 373 22.25 22.28 -9.89
CA GLN A 373 23.04 21.29 -9.14
C GLN A 373 22.94 21.49 -7.61
N THR A 374 22.77 22.73 -7.17
CA THR A 374 22.64 23.12 -5.75
C THR A 374 21.41 22.56 -5.03
N GLY A 375 20.33 22.23 -5.76
CA GLY A 375 19.10 21.67 -5.16
C GLY A 375 19.20 20.16 -4.84
N ALA A 376 20.01 19.42 -5.61
CA ALA A 376 20.18 17.97 -5.45
C ALA A 376 21.16 17.61 -4.31
N GLU A 377 22.16 18.46 -4.05
CA GLU A 377 23.14 18.25 -2.98
C GLU A 377 22.67 18.82 -1.62
N GLY A 378 21.79 19.82 -1.61
CA GLY A 378 21.39 20.59 -0.43
C GLY A 378 20.54 19.89 0.65
N LYS A 379 20.15 18.62 0.48
CA LYS A 379 19.44 17.85 1.52
C LYS A 379 20.36 17.01 2.43
N ASN A 380 21.67 17.01 2.20
CA ASN A 380 22.63 16.24 2.99
C ASN A 380 23.37 17.04 4.09
N GLU A 381 23.09 18.33 4.28
CA GLU A 381 23.77 19.15 5.28
C GLU A 381 22.83 19.90 6.22
N ILE A 382 22.04 19.20 7.05
CA ILE A 382 21.74 19.65 8.43
C ILE A 382 21.67 18.42 9.34
N LEU A 383 22.84 17.92 9.74
CA LEU A 383 23.00 17.14 10.95
C LEU A 383 23.86 18.01 11.87
N GLU A 384 23.19 18.91 12.60
CA GLU A 384 23.81 19.69 13.67
C GLU A 384 24.42 18.71 14.68
N ARG A 385 25.74 18.55 14.61
CA ARG A 385 26.52 17.95 15.68
C ARG A 385 26.41 18.88 16.89
N GLY A 386 25.57 18.50 17.84
CA GLY A 386 25.52 19.14 19.16
C GLY A 386 26.91 19.21 19.81
N PRO A 387 27.16 20.18 20.70
CA PRO A 387 28.49 20.43 21.22
C PRO A 387 28.97 19.24 22.06
N TYR A 388 30.12 18.69 21.70
CA TYR A 388 30.85 17.70 22.49
C TYR A 388 31.17 18.26 23.88
N VAL A 389 30.47 17.76 24.90
CA VAL A 389 30.85 17.94 26.30
C VAL A 389 32.12 17.11 26.55
N ARG A 390 33.26 17.78 26.74
CA ARG A 390 34.50 17.15 27.18
C ARG A 390 34.34 16.65 28.61
N VAL A 391 34.36 15.34 28.79
CA VAL A 391 34.52 14.71 30.12
C VAL A 391 36.00 14.83 30.54
N PRO A 392 36.33 15.33 31.74
CA PRO A 392 37.72 15.37 32.21
C PRO A 392 38.22 13.97 32.56
N LYS A 393 39.43 13.63 32.09
CA LYS A 393 40.18 12.45 32.50
C LYS A 393 40.48 12.52 34.00
N ARG A 394 40.11 11.47 34.76
CA ARG A 394 40.56 11.28 36.15
C ARG A 394 42.08 11.05 36.16
N VAL A 395 42.77 11.82 36.99
CA VAL A 395 44.17 11.60 37.37
C VAL A 395 44.20 10.52 38.45
N PRO A 396 45.15 9.57 38.44
CA PRO A 396 45.23 8.54 39.46
C PRO A 396 45.76 9.12 40.78
N ARG A 397 45.18 8.69 41.89
CA ARG A 397 45.84 8.57 43.18
C ARG A 397 45.62 7.17 43.72
#